data_AF-A0AAW2ITC9-F1
#
_entry.id   AF-A0AAW2ITC9-F1
#
_cell.length_a   1.000
_cell.length_b   1.000
_cell.length_c   1.000
_cell.angle_alpha   90.00
_cell.angle_beta   90.00
_cell.angle_gamma   90.00
#
_symmetry.space_group_name_H-M   'P 1'
#
loop_
_entity.id
_entity.type
_entity.pdbx_description
1 polymer ?
#
loop_
_entity_poly.entity_id
_entity_poly.type
_entity_poly.pdbx_seq_one_letter_code
_entity_poly.pdbx_strand_id
1 'polypeptide(L)'
;MRRFAEENARNLLAPHTDIFISASQHPISSSQKSPHLLSSAAFFLRFLNTKAAPYPSDSMASTTLTLDTINPKVLECEYAVRGEIVILAQRLQEELKNNPNAHPFDEILYCNIGNPQSLGQQPITFFRE
;
A
#
# COMPACT_ATOMS: atom_id res chain seq x y z
N MET A 1 -19.13 15.84 -4.57
CA MET A 1 -18.95 14.37 -4.48
C MET A 1 -20.25 13.61 -4.64
N ARG A 2 -21.28 13.80 -3.78
CA ARG A 2 -22.57 13.10 -3.95
C ARG A 2 -23.21 13.34 -5.33
N ARG A 3 -23.25 14.59 -5.83
CA ARG A 3 -23.93 14.90 -7.10
C ARG A 3 -23.31 14.25 -8.34
N PHE A 4 -21.99 14.15 -8.42
CA PHE A 4 -21.29 13.56 -9.57
C PHE A 4 -21.40 12.02 -9.57
N ALA A 5 -21.23 11.40 -8.41
CA ALA A 5 -21.45 9.96 -8.25
C ALA A 5 -22.94 9.60 -8.42
N GLU A 6 -23.87 10.45 -7.98
CA GLU A 6 -25.31 10.28 -8.17
C GLU A 6 -25.74 10.39 -9.64
N GLU A 7 -25.15 11.28 -10.45
CA GLU A 7 -25.48 11.40 -11.88
C GLU A 7 -25.05 10.15 -12.67
N ASN A 8 -23.84 9.63 -12.43
CA ASN A 8 -23.40 8.37 -13.06
C ASN A 8 -24.17 7.15 -12.54
N ALA A 9 -24.50 7.10 -11.24
CA ALA A 9 -25.25 5.98 -10.66
C ALA A 9 -26.73 5.96 -11.06
N ARG A 10 -27.37 7.13 -11.27
CA ARG A 10 -28.78 7.23 -11.69
C ARG A 10 -29.00 6.72 -13.11
N ASN A 11 -28.02 6.86 -14.00
CA ASN A 11 -28.11 6.33 -15.36
C ASN A 11 -27.92 4.81 -15.42
N LEU A 12 -27.38 4.19 -14.38
CA LEU A 12 -27.13 2.74 -14.29
C LEU A 12 -28.17 1.97 -13.46
N LEU A 13 -28.99 2.67 -12.65
CA LEU A 13 -29.90 2.05 -11.67
C LEU A 13 -31.35 2.50 -11.86
N ALA A 14 -32.01 1.97 -12.87
CA ALA A 14 -33.47 1.82 -12.91
C ALA A 14 -33.83 0.49 -13.61
N PRO A 15 -34.81 -0.29 -13.12
CA PRO A 15 -34.79 -0.98 -11.84
C PRO A 15 -34.77 -2.51 -12.04
N HIS A 16 -33.95 -3.22 -11.27
CA HIS A 16 -34.15 -4.64 -10.99
C HIS A 16 -33.81 -4.93 -9.52
N THR A 17 -34.85 -4.79 -8.69
CA THR A 17 -35.17 -5.47 -7.42
C THR A 17 -34.04 -6.13 -6.60
N ASP A 18 -33.84 -5.56 -5.41
CA ASP A 18 -33.70 -6.15 -4.06
C ASP A 18 -33.03 -7.53 -3.91
N ILE A 19 -31.78 -7.56 -3.38
CA ILE A 19 -31.28 -8.69 -2.58
C ILE A 19 -30.47 -8.16 -1.37
N PHE A 20 -30.80 -8.75 -0.22
CA PHE A 20 -30.41 -8.44 1.15
C PHE A 20 -28.90 -8.50 1.46
N ILE A 21 -28.47 -7.58 2.34
CA ILE A 21 -27.16 -7.53 3.00
C ILE A 21 -27.17 -8.48 4.22
N SER A 22 -26.14 -9.32 4.36
CA SER A 22 -25.79 -9.97 5.63
C SER A 22 -24.32 -9.69 5.95
N ALA A 23 -24.09 -8.94 7.03
CA ALA A 23 -22.78 -8.64 7.57
C ALA A 23 -22.43 -9.67 8.65
N SER A 24 -21.29 -10.36 8.51
CA SER A 24 -20.70 -11.17 9.58
C SER A 24 -19.43 -10.49 10.09
N GLN A 25 -19.46 -10.07 11.34
CA GLN A 25 -18.33 -9.50 12.08
C GLN A 25 -17.54 -10.64 12.74
N HIS A 26 -16.21 -10.65 12.58
CA HIS A 26 -15.32 -11.47 13.40
C HIS A 26 -14.43 -10.58 14.28
N PRO A 27 -14.24 -10.92 15.57
CA PRO A 27 -13.59 -10.06 16.53
C PRO A 27 -12.06 -10.15 16.51
N ILE A 28 -11.45 -9.02 16.87
CA ILE A 28 -10.03 -8.74 17.08
C ILE A 28 -9.57 -9.43 18.38
N SER A 29 -8.42 -10.12 18.35
CA SER A 29 -7.73 -10.60 19.56
C SER A 29 -6.34 -9.98 19.65
N SER A 30 -6.15 -9.13 20.65
CA SER A 30 -4.88 -8.55 21.08
C SER A 30 -4.15 -9.49 22.05
N SER A 31 -2.83 -9.63 21.91
CA SER A 31 -2.01 -10.21 22.98
C SER A 31 -0.66 -9.49 23.07
N GLN A 32 -0.57 -8.57 24.03
CA GLN A 32 0.66 -7.96 24.51
C GLN A 32 1.38 -8.93 25.46
N LYS A 33 2.70 -9.11 25.31
CA LYS A 33 3.59 -9.50 26.42
C LYS A 33 4.90 -8.71 26.33
N SER A 34 5.14 -7.92 27.36
CA SER A 34 6.33 -7.11 27.65
C SER A 34 7.43 -7.94 28.35
N PRO A 35 8.67 -7.40 28.47
CA PRO A 35 9.88 -8.19 28.68
C PRO A 35 10.30 -8.32 30.15
N HIS A 36 11.05 -9.38 30.45
CA HIS A 36 11.69 -9.60 31.75
C HIS A 36 13.13 -9.06 31.74
N LEU A 37 13.45 -8.30 32.78
CA LEU A 37 14.72 -7.67 33.09
C LEU A 37 15.64 -8.64 33.85
N LEU A 38 16.88 -8.80 33.42
CA LEU A 38 18.03 -9.25 34.23
C LEU A 38 19.22 -8.37 33.81
N SER A 39 19.57 -7.35 34.61
CA SER A 39 20.55 -7.40 35.70
C SER A 39 21.94 -7.85 35.24
N SER A 40 22.86 -6.90 35.13
CA SER A 40 24.12 -6.89 35.89
C SER A 40 25.13 -5.96 35.21
N ALA A 41 25.65 -5.04 36.00
CA ALA A 41 26.78 -4.19 35.69
C ALA A 41 27.97 -4.96 35.12
N ALA A 42 28.50 -4.47 33.99
CA ALA A 42 29.89 -4.67 33.59
C ALA A 42 30.29 -3.49 32.69
N PHE A 43 30.38 -2.32 33.32
CA PHE A 43 31.02 -1.12 32.79
C PHE A 43 32.53 -1.38 32.70
N PHE A 44 32.94 -2.24 31.75
CA PHE A 44 34.34 -2.49 31.47
C PHE A 44 34.73 -1.71 30.23
N LEU A 45 35.48 -0.63 30.46
CA LEU A 45 36.27 0.12 29.49
C LEU A 45 36.97 -0.85 28.52
N ARG A 46 36.39 -1.04 27.33
CA ARG A 46 37.11 -1.64 26.20
C ARG A 46 38.00 -0.56 25.62
N PHE A 47 39.17 -0.49 26.23
CA PHE A 47 40.35 0.25 25.77
C PHE A 47 40.58 -0.02 24.27
N LEU A 48 40.76 1.07 23.51
CA LEU A 48 40.98 1.09 22.07
C LEU A 48 42.22 0.26 21.70
N ASN A 49 42.00 -0.90 21.09
CA ASN A 49 43.04 -1.67 20.41
C ASN A 49 42.81 -1.56 18.90
N THR A 50 43.22 -0.45 18.30
CA THR A 50 43.26 -0.28 16.85
C THR A 50 44.46 -1.03 16.28
N LYS A 51 44.32 -2.34 16.06
CA LYS A 51 45.10 -3.02 15.03
C LYS A 51 44.44 -2.69 13.69
N ALA A 52 45.08 -1.84 12.90
CA ALA A 52 44.73 -1.66 11.50
C ALA A 52 44.88 -3.00 10.79
N ALA A 53 43.75 -3.67 10.51
CA ALA A 53 43.74 -4.80 9.61
C ALA A 53 44.08 -4.29 8.20
N PRO A 54 44.87 -5.04 7.41
CA PRO A 54 45.00 -4.75 5.99
C PRO A 54 43.59 -4.84 5.40
N TYR A 55 43.05 -3.72 4.92
CA TYR A 55 41.82 -3.74 4.15
C TYR A 55 42.13 -4.56 2.89
N PRO A 56 41.50 -5.73 2.67
CA PRO A 56 41.52 -6.31 1.35
C PRO A 56 40.95 -5.23 0.43
N SER A 57 41.70 -4.88 -0.62
CA SER A 57 41.13 -4.15 -1.75
C SER A 57 40.16 -5.11 -2.45
N ASP A 58 39.03 -5.38 -1.80
CA ASP A 58 37.93 -6.08 -2.41
C ASP A 58 37.49 -5.17 -3.54
N SER A 59 37.75 -5.60 -4.77
CA SER A 59 37.04 -5.08 -5.93
C SER A 59 35.58 -5.02 -5.53
N MET A 60 34.98 -3.83 -5.49
CA MET A 60 33.58 -3.67 -5.13
C MET A 60 32.74 -4.42 -6.16
N ALA A 61 32.58 -5.72 -5.96
CA ALA A 61 31.62 -6.54 -6.65
C ALA A 61 30.28 -6.00 -6.19
N SER A 62 29.67 -5.19 -7.06
CA SER A 62 28.32 -4.70 -6.87
C SER A 62 27.42 -5.90 -6.60
N THR A 63 27.06 -6.09 -5.33
CA THR A 63 26.19 -7.19 -4.95
C THR A 63 24.85 -6.91 -5.61
N THR A 64 24.47 -7.79 -6.54
CA THR A 64 23.24 -7.60 -7.32
C THR A 64 22.06 -7.79 -6.38
N LEU A 65 21.15 -6.81 -6.35
CA LEU A 65 19.91 -6.91 -5.57
C LEU A 65 19.00 -7.97 -6.18
N THR A 66 18.75 -9.03 -5.42
CA THR A 66 17.77 -10.09 -5.69
C THR A 66 16.72 -10.15 -4.58
N LEU A 67 15.60 -10.83 -4.82
CA LEU A 67 14.56 -11.05 -3.80
C LEU A 67 15.11 -11.76 -2.54
N ASP A 68 16.14 -12.59 -2.67
CA ASP A 68 16.77 -13.28 -1.54
C ASP A 68 17.68 -12.36 -0.70
N THR A 69 18.15 -11.26 -1.30
CA THR A 69 19.07 -10.32 -0.64
C THR A 69 18.37 -9.11 -0.01
N ILE A 70 17.11 -8.85 -0.34
CA ILE A 70 16.35 -7.72 0.22
C ILE A 70 15.92 -8.01 1.66
N ASN A 71 15.67 -6.95 2.43
CA ASN A 71 15.19 -7.07 3.81
C ASN A 71 13.88 -7.88 3.87
N PRO A 72 13.81 -8.98 4.64
CA PRO A 72 12.62 -9.82 4.71
C PRO A 72 11.36 -9.07 5.18
N LYS A 73 11.51 -8.00 5.98
CA LYS A 73 10.38 -7.15 6.39
C LYS A 73 9.71 -6.42 5.24
N VAL A 74 10.43 -6.17 4.15
CA VAL A 74 9.86 -5.57 2.92
C VAL A 74 9.03 -6.61 2.18
N LEU A 75 9.46 -7.87 2.18
CA LEU A 75 8.70 -8.98 1.60
C LEU A 75 7.41 -9.25 2.37
N GLU A 76 7.44 -9.11 3.70
CA GLU A 76 6.27 -9.27 4.58
C GLU A 76 5.35 -8.03 4.62
N CYS A 77 5.80 -6.88 4.10
CA CYS A 77 5.04 -5.63 4.18
C CYS A 77 3.92 -5.59 3.15
N GLU A 78 2.68 -5.37 3.60
CA GLU A 78 1.51 -5.26 2.73
C GLU A 78 0.85 -3.88 2.82
N TYR A 79 0.53 -3.30 1.65
CA TYR A 79 -0.19 -2.03 1.56
C TYR A 79 -1.42 -2.14 0.66
N ALA A 80 -2.53 -2.60 1.25
CA ALA A 80 -3.76 -2.94 0.53
C ALA A 80 -4.36 -1.79 -0.31
N VAL A 81 -4.23 -0.52 0.14
CA VAL A 81 -4.77 0.66 -0.56
C VAL A 81 -4.19 0.80 -1.97
N ARG A 82 -2.96 0.34 -2.19
CA ARG A 82 -2.30 0.26 -3.50
C ARG A 82 -1.71 -1.13 -3.76
N GLY A 83 -2.47 -2.17 -3.39
CA GLY A 83 -2.09 -3.56 -3.58
C GLY A 83 -2.60 -4.14 -4.91
N GLU A 84 -2.77 -5.46 -4.93
CA GLU A 84 -3.09 -6.26 -6.12
C GLU A 84 -4.31 -5.77 -6.91
N ILE A 85 -5.39 -5.37 -6.23
CA ILE A 85 -6.61 -4.87 -6.88
C ILE A 85 -6.31 -3.65 -7.75
N VAL A 86 -5.41 -2.76 -7.30
CA VAL A 86 -5.05 -1.56 -8.06
C VAL A 86 -4.18 -1.90 -9.26
N ILE A 87 -3.29 -2.90 -9.12
CA ILE A 87 -2.46 -3.40 -10.23
C ILE A 87 -3.35 -4.01 -11.32
N LEU A 88 -4.34 -4.82 -10.92
CA LEU A 88 -5.35 -5.37 -11.84
C LEU A 88 -6.17 -4.27 -12.52
N ALA A 89 -6.64 -3.28 -11.75
CA ALA A 89 -7.39 -2.15 -12.29
C ALA A 89 -6.59 -1.36 -13.34
N GLN A 90 -5.28 -1.16 -13.11
CA GLN A 90 -4.39 -0.52 -14.09
C GLN A 90 -4.27 -1.34 -15.38
N ARG A 91 -4.11 -2.66 -15.28
CA ARG A 91 -4.09 -3.55 -16.46
C ARG A 91 -5.40 -3.47 -17.25
N LEU A 92 -6.54 -3.52 -16.57
CA LEU A 92 -7.86 -3.39 -17.22
C LEU A 92 -8.01 -2.02 -17.89
N GLN A 93 -7.51 -0.95 -17.27
CA GLN A 93 -7.53 0.38 -17.86
C GLN A 93 -6.65 0.48 -19.12
N GLU A 94 -5.51 -0.21 -19.17
CA GLU A 94 -4.70 -0.33 -20.39
C GLU A 94 -5.41 -1.16 -21.47
N GLU A 95 -6.07 -2.24 -21.08
CA GLU A 95 -6.87 -3.06 -21.99
C GLU A 95 -8.01 -2.26 -22.62
N LEU A 96 -8.76 -1.49 -21.83
CA LEU A 96 -9.81 -0.58 -22.32
C LEU A 96 -9.29 0.47 -23.30
N LYS A 97 -8.06 0.99 -23.09
CA LYS A 97 -7.44 1.93 -24.03
C LYS A 97 -7.14 1.28 -25.38
N ASN A 98 -6.69 0.03 -25.36
CA ASN A 98 -6.31 -0.71 -26.57
C ASN A 98 -7.53 -1.34 -27.27
N ASN A 99 -8.53 -1.76 -26.50
CA ASN A 99 -9.76 -2.38 -26.95
C ASN A 99 -10.94 -1.85 -26.11
N PRO A 100 -11.59 -0.76 -26.56
CA PRO A 100 -12.67 -0.10 -25.81
C PRO A 100 -13.88 -0.99 -25.48
N ASN A 101 -14.08 -2.08 -26.22
CA ASN A 101 -15.23 -2.99 -26.02
C ASN A 101 -14.82 -4.34 -25.38
N ALA A 102 -13.63 -4.43 -24.78
CA ALA A 102 -13.15 -5.66 -24.14
C ALA A 102 -13.95 -6.08 -22.90
N HIS A 103 -14.55 -5.10 -22.21
CA HIS A 103 -15.23 -5.28 -20.92
C HIS A 103 -16.65 -4.69 -20.95
N PRO A 104 -17.56 -5.09 -20.04
CA PRO A 104 -18.92 -4.56 -19.96
C PRO A 104 -19.00 -3.15 -19.32
N PHE A 105 -17.89 -2.40 -19.32
CA PHE A 105 -17.77 -1.06 -18.75
C PHE A 105 -16.73 -0.26 -19.55
N ASP A 106 -16.88 1.06 -19.58
CA ASP A 106 -16.06 1.94 -20.43
C ASP A 106 -14.84 2.52 -19.70
N GLU A 107 -14.87 2.55 -18.37
CA GLU A 107 -13.82 3.16 -17.55
C GLU A 107 -13.62 2.47 -16.20
N ILE A 108 -12.46 2.72 -15.60
CA ILE A 108 -12.12 2.30 -14.23
C ILE A 108 -12.27 3.51 -13.29
N LEU A 109 -13.22 3.44 -12.37
CA LEU A 109 -13.42 4.46 -11.34
C LEU A 109 -12.70 4.07 -10.03
N TYR A 110 -11.66 4.83 -9.68
CA TYR A 110 -10.87 4.60 -8.47
C TYR A 110 -11.58 5.10 -7.20
N CYS A 111 -12.25 4.18 -6.50
CA CYS A 111 -12.87 4.41 -5.20
C CYS A 111 -12.00 3.95 -4.01
N ASN A 112 -10.75 3.58 -4.24
CA ASN A 112 -9.87 2.92 -3.27
C ASN A 112 -9.01 3.88 -2.43
N ILE A 113 -8.81 5.13 -2.85
CA ILE A 113 -7.97 6.10 -2.15
C ILE A 113 -8.69 7.46 -2.02
N GLY A 114 -8.49 8.13 -0.88
CA GLY A 114 -8.98 9.48 -0.64
C GLY A 114 -8.23 10.54 -1.45
N ASN A 115 -8.35 10.50 -2.78
CA ASN A 115 -7.84 11.53 -3.68
C ASN A 115 -9.02 12.30 -4.31
N PRO A 116 -9.53 13.34 -3.64
CA PRO A 116 -10.73 14.01 -4.08
C PRO A 116 -10.54 14.83 -5.37
N GLN A 117 -9.30 15.25 -5.67
CA GLN A 117 -8.97 15.98 -6.90
C GLN A 117 -9.08 15.08 -8.14
N SER A 118 -8.74 13.79 -8.02
CA SER A 118 -8.96 12.81 -9.10
C SER A 118 -10.44 12.65 -9.48
N LEU A 119 -11.34 13.01 -8.57
CA LEU A 119 -12.80 12.97 -8.76
C LEU A 119 -13.38 14.36 -9.03
N GLY A 120 -12.56 15.31 -9.49
CA GLY A 120 -12.99 16.63 -9.94
C GLY A 120 -13.16 17.69 -8.84
N GLN A 121 -12.69 17.43 -7.60
CA GLN A 121 -12.66 18.50 -6.60
C GLN A 121 -11.75 19.64 -7.08
N GLN A 122 -12.32 20.84 -7.19
CA GLN A 122 -11.56 22.05 -7.51
C GLN A 122 -10.68 22.47 -6.33
N PRO A 123 -9.46 22.99 -6.58
CA PRO A 123 -8.64 23.59 -5.53
C PRO A 123 -9.38 24.69 -4.78
N ILE A 124 -9.18 24.78 -3.47
CA ILE A 124 -9.68 25.92 -2.69
C ILE A 124 -8.91 27.19 -3.07
N THR A 125 -9.60 28.31 -3.18
CA THR A 125 -9.01 29.58 -3.62
C THR A 125 -8.10 30.22 -2.58
N PHE A 126 -8.38 29.97 -1.30
CA PHE A 126 -7.60 30.45 -0.17
C PHE A 126 -7.18 29.27 0.70
N PHE A 127 -5.87 29.06 0.83
CA PHE A 127 -5.31 28.02 1.70
C PHE A 127 -5.43 28.42 3.17
N ARG A 128 -5.51 27.40 4.03
CA ARG A 128 -5.39 27.60 5.47
C ARG A 128 -3.94 27.33 5.83
N GLU A 129 -3.19 28.40 6.07
CA GLU A 129 -1.85 28.35 6.65
C GLU A 129 -1.91 28.15 8.16
#